data_AF-A0A5C7Z9U6-F1
#
_entry.id   AF-A0A5C7Z9U6-F1
#
_cell.length_a   1.000
_cell.length_b   1.000
_cell.length_c   1.000
_cell.angle_alpha   90.00
_cell.angle_beta   90.00
_cell.angle_gamma   90.00
#
_symmetry.space_group_name_H-M   'P 1'
#
loop_
_entity.id
_entity.type
_entity.pdbx_description
1 polymer ?
#
loop_
_entity_poly.entity_id
_entity_poly.type
_entity_poly.pdbx_seq_one_letter_code
_entity_poly.pdbx_strand_id
1 'polypeptide(L)'
;MHKPLRSLAQATSLALAGLLLLPLAHAEKPEWAGHGKPDKEHERRHTERRDKEHDARQYERRERHELEQRRAMVELRFSDGDRRFIRDYYGAQMRAGYCPPGLAKKNNGCLPPGQAKKWHVGQPLPADLRRYPLPADVLIRLPMPPAGHEFVRVASDILLIAVGTSMVIDAVEDLGR
;
A
#
# COMPACT_ATOMS: atom_id res chain seq x y z
N MET A 1 51.80 -7.97 -41.15
CA MET A 1 52.45 -6.69 -40.79
C MET A 1 51.59 -6.01 -39.74
N HIS A 2 52.23 -5.67 -38.60
CA HIS A 2 51.80 -4.83 -37.47
C HIS A 2 50.49 -5.17 -36.71
N LYS A 3 50.67 -5.86 -35.56
CA LYS A 3 49.99 -5.56 -34.28
C LYS A 3 51.00 -4.77 -33.40
N PRO A 4 50.71 -4.31 -32.17
CA PRO A 4 49.49 -3.92 -31.45
C PRO A 4 49.66 -2.52 -30.77
N LEU A 5 48.71 -2.04 -29.95
CA LEU A 5 48.92 -1.19 -28.74
C LEU A 5 47.56 -1.08 -28.00
N ARG A 6 47.34 -1.73 -26.83
CA ARG A 6 47.67 -1.31 -25.43
C ARG A 6 46.82 -0.10 -24.97
N SER A 7 46.29 0.03 -23.74
CA SER A 7 46.53 -0.62 -22.46
C SER A 7 45.37 -0.35 -21.48
N LEU A 8 45.27 -1.19 -20.46
CA LEU A 8 44.42 -1.13 -19.27
C LEU A 8 44.95 -0.18 -18.17
N ALA A 9 44.01 0.29 -17.35
CA ALA A 9 44.04 0.40 -15.87
C ALA A 9 44.92 1.42 -15.09
N GLN A 10 44.19 2.26 -14.32
CA GLN A 10 44.25 2.50 -12.86
C GLN A 10 45.41 3.25 -12.13
N ALA A 11 44.96 4.10 -11.20
CA ALA A 11 45.40 4.31 -9.81
C ALA A 11 46.29 5.53 -9.39
N THR A 12 45.91 6.02 -8.21
CA THR A 12 46.25 7.18 -7.34
C THR A 12 47.64 7.16 -6.67
N SER A 13 48.14 8.30 -6.13
CA SER A 13 48.67 8.52 -4.73
C SER A 13 49.50 9.82 -4.48
N LEU A 14 49.21 10.52 -3.35
CA LEU A 14 50.00 11.26 -2.30
C LEU A 14 51.41 11.91 -2.57
N ALA A 15 52.03 12.84 -1.80
CA ALA A 15 51.77 13.92 -0.80
C ALA A 15 53.15 14.45 -0.19
N LEU A 16 53.17 15.62 0.51
CA LEU A 16 54.19 16.22 1.46
C LEU A 16 55.53 16.85 0.93
N ALA A 17 56.23 17.86 1.52
CA ALA A 17 56.11 18.78 2.69
C ALA A 17 57.27 19.84 2.81
N GLY A 18 57.13 20.87 3.69
CA GLY A 18 58.20 21.52 4.55
C GLY A 18 58.46 23.04 4.34
N LEU A 19 58.19 24.02 5.25
CA LEU A 19 58.70 24.42 6.61
C LEU A 19 59.85 25.48 6.56
N LEU A 20 59.78 26.76 7.03
CA LEU A 20 59.75 27.42 8.40
C LEU A 20 60.98 28.40 8.51
N LEU A 21 60.91 29.72 8.84
CA LEU A 21 61.07 30.36 10.17
C LEU A 21 61.07 31.93 10.13
N LEU A 22 60.69 32.54 11.27
CA LEU A 22 60.31 33.94 11.66
C LEU A 22 61.54 34.86 12.03
N PRO A 23 61.46 36.08 12.67
CA PRO A 23 60.35 36.91 13.21
C PRO A 23 60.47 38.47 13.05
N LEU A 24 59.44 39.25 13.42
CA LEU A 24 59.61 40.58 14.03
C LEU A 24 58.42 40.92 14.95
N ALA A 25 58.77 41.54 16.06
CA ALA A 25 57.94 41.81 17.23
C ALA A 25 56.93 42.97 17.05
N HIS A 26 56.05 43.04 18.04
CA HIS A 26 54.79 43.78 18.13
C HIS A 26 54.91 45.31 18.19
N ALA A 27 53.84 45.99 17.76
CA ALA A 27 53.47 47.32 18.24
C ALA A 27 51.98 47.33 18.63
N GLU A 28 51.73 47.88 19.81
CA GLU A 28 50.49 47.90 20.60
C GLU A 28 49.51 49.00 20.11
N LYS A 29 48.20 48.83 20.33
CA LYS A 29 47.17 49.83 20.01
C LYS A 29 46.20 50.05 21.19
N PRO A 30 45.80 51.31 21.51
CA PRO A 30 45.18 51.66 22.78
C PRO A 30 43.65 51.45 22.85
N GLU A 31 43.22 51.14 24.07
CA GLU A 31 42.05 51.59 24.83
C GLU A 31 41.01 52.50 24.12
N TRP A 32 40.24 51.94 23.19
CA TRP A 32 38.82 52.29 22.93
C TRP A 32 38.07 51.33 21.97
N ALA A 33 38.62 50.16 21.63
CA ALA A 33 37.92 49.18 20.80
C ALA A 33 36.90 48.36 21.62
N GLY A 34 35.71 48.94 21.84
CA GLY A 34 34.56 48.18 22.30
C GLY A 34 34.19 47.08 21.30
N HIS A 35 33.96 45.86 21.80
CA HIS A 35 32.92 44.98 21.29
C HIS A 35 32.62 43.94 22.36
N GLY A 36 31.50 44.14 23.07
CA GLY A 36 30.84 43.06 23.79
C GLY A 36 30.56 41.92 22.82
N LYS A 37 30.77 40.70 23.28
CA LYS A 37 30.39 39.50 22.53
C LYS A 37 28.91 39.19 22.82
N PRO A 38 27.97 39.44 21.91
CA PRO A 38 26.79 38.61 21.77
C PRO A 38 26.95 37.83 20.48
N ASP A 39 26.94 36.50 20.52
CA ASP A 39 26.30 35.76 19.40
C ASP A 39 26.25 34.24 19.59
N LYS A 40 27.14 33.64 20.39
CA LYS A 40 27.18 32.16 20.43
C LYS A 40 25.93 31.51 21.01
N GLU A 41 25.25 32.17 21.95
CA GLU A 41 24.02 31.64 22.55
C GLU A 41 22.79 31.91 21.65
N HIS A 42 22.73 33.09 21.03
CA HIS A 42 21.65 33.45 20.11
C HIS A 42 21.67 32.59 18.83
N GLU A 43 22.87 32.33 18.30
CA GLU A 43 23.08 31.45 17.15
C GLU A 43 22.69 30.00 17.46
N ARG A 44 23.09 29.47 18.63
CA ARG A 44 22.69 28.12 19.11
C ARG A 44 21.18 27.99 19.27
N ARG A 45 20.53 29.01 19.84
CA ARG A 45 19.08 29.02 20.03
C ARG A 45 18.34 29.09 18.68
N HIS A 46 18.91 29.78 17.70
CA HIS A 46 18.38 29.84 16.33
C HIS A 46 18.51 28.50 15.61
N THR A 47 19.66 27.82 15.73
CA THR A 47 19.88 26.49 15.14
C THR A 47 18.96 25.45 15.76
N GLU A 48 18.86 25.40 17.09
CA GLU A 48 17.95 24.46 17.77
C GLU A 48 16.48 24.67 17.40
N ARG A 49 16.06 25.93 17.22
CA ARG A 49 14.70 26.26 16.80
C ARG A 49 14.43 25.85 15.36
N ARG A 50 15.44 25.98 14.48
CA ARG A 50 15.37 25.56 13.07
C ARG A 50 15.35 24.04 12.92
N ASP A 51 16.13 23.32 13.73
CA ASP A 51 16.18 21.86 13.73
C ASP A 51 14.84 21.27 14.20
N LYS A 52 14.27 21.83 15.28
CA LYS A 52 12.92 21.46 15.74
C LYS A 52 11.83 21.72 14.70
N GLU A 53 11.94 22.83 13.95
CA GLU A 53 10.99 23.14 12.89
C GLU A 53 11.13 22.19 11.69
N HIS A 54 12.36 21.79 11.35
CA HIS A 54 12.62 20.80 10.31
C HIS A 54 12.05 19.43 10.68
N ASP A 55 12.26 18.98 11.93
CA ASP A 55 11.73 17.72 12.45
C ASP A 55 10.19 17.71 12.48
N ALA A 56 9.57 18.83 12.90
CA ALA A 56 8.12 18.98 12.89
C ALA A 56 7.54 18.88 11.47
N ARG A 57 8.17 19.55 10.48
CA ARG A 57 7.77 19.44 9.07
C ARG A 57 7.97 18.02 8.52
N GLN A 58 9.01 17.32 8.95
CA GLN A 58 9.26 15.93 8.56
C GLN A 58 8.20 14.98 9.13
N TYR A 59 7.79 15.19 10.39
CA TYR A 59 6.70 14.45 11.02
C TYR A 59 5.37 14.67 10.29
N GLU A 60 5.00 15.93 10.00
CA GLU A 60 3.77 16.24 9.26
C GLU A 60 3.77 15.67 7.84
N ARG A 61 4.93 15.71 7.14
CA ARG A 61 5.05 15.10 5.81
C ARG A 61 4.86 13.58 5.87
N ARG A 62 5.37 12.94 6.93
CA ARG A 62 5.20 11.51 7.16
C ARG A 62 3.75 11.14 7.49
N GLU A 63 3.09 11.89 8.38
CA GLU A 63 1.67 11.71 8.68
C GLU A 63 0.79 11.91 7.44
N ARG A 64 1.08 12.92 6.62
CA ARG A 64 0.36 13.15 5.36
C ARG A 64 0.54 12.00 4.37
N HIS A 65 1.76 11.46 4.26
CA HIS A 65 2.04 10.26 3.46
C HIS A 65 1.36 9.01 4.03
N GLU A 66 1.26 8.84 5.35
CA GLU A 66 0.53 7.75 5.99
C GLU A 66 -0.99 7.90 5.80
N LEU A 67 -1.52 9.13 5.78
CA LEU A 67 -2.92 9.41 5.48
C LEU A 67 -3.25 9.20 3.98
N GLU A 68 -2.34 9.56 3.08
CA GLU A 68 -2.44 9.29 1.65
C GLU A 68 -2.24 7.80 1.33
N GLN A 69 -1.38 7.08 2.05
CA GLN A 69 -1.31 5.62 1.98
C GLN A 69 -2.55 4.95 2.59
N ARG A 70 -3.20 5.55 3.57
CA ARG A 70 -4.55 5.15 4.04
C ARG A 70 -5.65 5.46 3.02
N ARG A 71 -5.44 6.44 2.14
CA ARG A 71 -6.15 6.57 0.85
C ARG A 71 -5.50 5.70 -0.23
N ALA A 72 -4.96 4.53 0.15
CA ALA A 72 -4.79 3.43 -0.77
C ALA A 72 -6.03 3.41 -1.67
N MET A 73 -5.84 3.44 -2.99
CA MET A 73 -6.88 3.07 -3.93
C MET A 73 -7.56 1.85 -3.32
N VAL A 74 -8.79 2.03 -2.85
CA VAL A 74 -9.56 0.93 -2.29
C VAL A 74 -9.82 0.05 -3.49
N GLU A 75 -8.98 -0.96 -3.67
CA GLU A 75 -9.14 -1.88 -4.76
C GLU A 75 -10.44 -2.61 -4.48
N LEU A 76 -11.49 -2.27 -5.24
CA LEU A 76 -12.82 -2.84 -5.13
C LEU A 76 -12.81 -4.26 -5.71
N ARG A 77 -11.93 -5.11 -5.18
CA ARG A 77 -11.69 -6.46 -5.66
C ARG A 77 -11.44 -7.40 -4.49
N PHE A 78 -11.80 -8.65 -4.69
CA PHE A 78 -11.41 -9.73 -3.81
C PHE A 78 -9.92 -10.01 -3.99
N SER A 79 -9.19 -10.01 -2.88
CA SER A 79 -7.81 -10.47 -2.86
C SER A 79 -7.73 -11.97 -3.15
N ASP A 80 -6.54 -12.46 -3.51
CA ASP A 80 -6.31 -13.91 -3.66
C ASP A 80 -6.58 -14.69 -2.37
N GLY A 81 -6.34 -14.05 -1.21
CA GLY A 81 -6.65 -14.60 0.10
C GLY A 81 -8.15 -14.78 0.30
N ASP A 82 -8.94 -13.75 -0.03
CA ASP A 82 -10.41 -13.78 0.06
C ASP A 82 -10.99 -14.88 -0.84
N ARG A 83 -10.52 -14.95 -2.09
CA ARG A 83 -10.94 -15.95 -3.08
C ARG A 83 -10.71 -17.37 -2.58
N ARG A 84 -9.52 -17.63 -2.02
CA ARG A 84 -9.16 -18.94 -1.46
C ARG A 84 -10.03 -19.28 -0.26
N PHE A 85 -10.14 -18.37 0.70
CA PHE A 85 -10.94 -18.58 1.90
C PHE A 85 -12.42 -18.87 1.57
N ILE A 86 -13.01 -18.08 0.66
CA ILE A 86 -14.39 -18.25 0.21
C ILE A 86 -14.57 -19.66 -0.40
N ARG A 87 -13.68 -20.08 -1.30
CA ARG A 87 -13.76 -21.41 -1.93
C ARG A 87 -13.59 -22.53 -0.92
N ASP A 88 -12.67 -22.41 0.03
CA ASP A 88 -12.45 -23.41 1.06
C ASP A 88 -13.68 -23.55 1.98
N TYR A 89 -14.28 -22.42 2.39
CA TYR A 89 -15.46 -22.38 3.26
C TYR A 89 -16.65 -23.11 2.62
N TYR A 90 -17.01 -22.72 1.39
CA TYR A 90 -18.15 -23.34 0.70
C TYR A 90 -17.83 -24.74 0.19
N GLY A 91 -16.61 -24.99 -0.28
CA GLY A 91 -16.16 -26.31 -0.72
C GLY A 91 -16.17 -27.34 0.41
N ALA A 92 -15.85 -26.95 1.64
CA ALA A 92 -16.01 -27.82 2.81
C ALA A 92 -17.48 -28.17 3.07
N GLN A 93 -18.40 -27.19 3.01
CA GLN A 93 -19.84 -27.43 3.18
C GLN A 93 -20.40 -28.34 2.09
N MET A 94 -20.01 -28.14 0.84
CA MET A 94 -20.47 -28.97 -0.29
C MET A 94 -19.95 -30.40 -0.21
N ARG A 95 -18.70 -30.61 0.21
CA ARG A 95 -18.14 -31.95 0.49
C ARG A 95 -18.87 -32.65 1.63
N ALA A 96 -19.33 -31.90 2.63
CA ALA A 96 -20.20 -32.40 3.70
C ALA A 96 -21.65 -32.65 3.24
N GLY A 97 -21.97 -32.41 1.96
CA GLY A 97 -23.28 -32.67 1.37
C GLY A 97 -24.29 -31.53 1.50
N TYR A 98 -23.88 -30.37 2.00
CA TYR A 98 -24.70 -29.17 2.15
C TYR A 98 -24.57 -28.25 0.93
N CYS A 99 -25.67 -28.04 0.20
CA CYS A 99 -25.73 -27.05 -0.88
C CYS A 99 -26.33 -25.74 -0.38
N PRO A 100 -25.66 -24.59 -0.61
CA PRO A 100 -26.24 -23.30 -0.29
C PRO A 100 -27.58 -23.06 -1.00
N PRO A 101 -28.47 -22.24 -0.44
CA PRO A 101 -29.76 -21.92 -1.07
C PRO A 101 -29.60 -21.43 -2.52
N GLY A 102 -30.45 -21.90 -3.42
CA GLY A 102 -30.39 -21.53 -4.83
C GLY A 102 -29.41 -22.37 -5.67
N LEU A 103 -28.69 -23.34 -5.09
CA LEU A 103 -28.00 -24.39 -5.84
C LEU A 103 -28.76 -25.71 -5.68
N ALA A 104 -28.79 -26.52 -6.75
CA ALA A 104 -29.36 -27.85 -6.71
C ALA A 104 -28.25 -28.89 -6.48
N LYS A 105 -28.47 -29.82 -5.53
CA LYS A 105 -27.62 -31.00 -5.40
C LYS A 105 -27.84 -31.89 -6.61
N LYS A 106 -26.76 -32.15 -7.37
CA LYS A 106 -26.74 -33.05 -8.53
C LYS A 106 -25.57 -34.01 -8.40
N ASN A 107 -25.48 -34.96 -9.34
CA ASN A 107 -24.46 -36.02 -9.32
C ASN A 107 -23.01 -35.50 -9.28
N ASN A 108 -22.76 -34.25 -9.69
CA ASN A 108 -21.43 -33.63 -9.71
C ASN A 108 -21.29 -32.46 -8.71
N GLY A 109 -22.09 -32.46 -7.63
CA GLY A 109 -22.05 -31.42 -6.59
C GLY A 109 -23.20 -30.42 -6.68
N CYS A 110 -22.99 -29.24 -6.09
CA CYS A 110 -23.98 -28.19 -6.07
C CYS A 110 -23.88 -27.35 -7.34
N LEU A 111 -24.87 -27.46 -8.23
CA LEU A 111 -24.87 -26.80 -9.52
C LEU A 111 -25.91 -25.66 -9.59
N PRO A 112 -25.59 -24.55 -10.30
CA PRO A 112 -26.55 -23.50 -10.58
C PRO A 112 -27.77 -24.00 -11.37
N PRO A 113 -28.98 -23.51 -11.07
CA PRO A 113 -30.15 -23.74 -11.91
C PRO A 113 -29.95 -23.00 -13.25
N GLY A 114 -30.11 -23.71 -14.37
CA GLY A 114 -30.04 -23.09 -15.70
C GLY A 114 -28.64 -22.96 -16.31
N GLN A 115 -27.57 -23.39 -15.65
CA GLN A 115 -26.15 -23.51 -16.07
C GLN A 115 -25.46 -22.30 -16.75
N ALA A 116 -26.15 -21.55 -17.60
CA ALA A 116 -25.69 -20.28 -18.13
C ALA A 116 -25.79 -19.19 -17.05
N LYS A 117 -24.67 -18.53 -16.81
CA LYS A 117 -24.59 -17.34 -15.97
C LYS A 117 -25.35 -16.19 -16.66
N LYS A 118 -26.23 -15.53 -15.91
CA LYS A 118 -27.03 -14.39 -16.39
C LYS A 118 -26.41 -13.02 -16.08
N TRP A 119 -25.24 -12.99 -15.45
CA TRP A 119 -24.61 -11.76 -14.96
C TRP A 119 -23.14 -11.68 -15.43
N HIS A 120 -22.62 -10.46 -15.52
CA HIS A 120 -21.22 -10.22 -15.89
C HIS A 120 -20.63 -9.08 -15.05
N VAL A 121 -19.33 -9.13 -14.78
CA VAL A 121 -18.61 -8.01 -14.17
C VAL A 121 -18.70 -6.77 -15.08
N GLY A 122 -18.93 -5.60 -14.48
CA GLY A 122 -19.14 -4.35 -15.20
C GLY A 122 -20.56 -4.16 -15.76
N GLN A 123 -21.50 -5.05 -15.42
CA GLN A 123 -22.92 -4.90 -15.75
C GLN A 123 -23.79 -4.89 -14.49
N PRO A 124 -24.95 -4.22 -14.51
CA PRO A 124 -25.95 -4.34 -13.46
C PRO A 124 -26.41 -5.78 -13.30
N LEU A 125 -26.47 -6.26 -12.06
CA LEU A 125 -27.04 -7.55 -11.73
C LEU A 125 -28.53 -7.56 -12.09
N PRO A 126 -29.00 -8.50 -12.93
CA PRO A 126 -30.41 -8.62 -13.26
C PRO A 126 -31.31 -8.78 -12.02
N ALA A 127 -32.44 -8.09 -12.01
CA ALA A 127 -33.37 -8.10 -10.88
C ALA A 127 -34.08 -9.46 -10.66
N ASP A 128 -34.11 -10.33 -11.67
CA ASP A 128 -34.65 -11.69 -11.56
C ASP A 128 -33.72 -12.64 -10.79
N LEU A 129 -32.44 -12.28 -10.63
CA LEU A 129 -31.48 -13.07 -9.87
C LEU A 129 -31.67 -12.86 -8.37
N ARG A 130 -31.92 -13.98 -7.67
CA ARG A 130 -32.07 -13.96 -6.22
C ARG A 130 -30.71 -13.76 -5.54
N ARG A 131 -30.62 -12.68 -4.77
CA ARG A 131 -29.48 -12.37 -3.88
C ARG A 131 -29.67 -13.06 -2.53
N TYR A 132 -28.59 -13.62 -2.00
CA TYR A 132 -28.54 -14.16 -0.65
C TYR A 132 -27.46 -13.42 0.16
N PRO A 133 -27.72 -13.12 1.44
CA PRO A 133 -26.69 -12.62 2.32
C PRO A 133 -25.58 -13.67 2.51
N LEU A 134 -24.36 -13.20 2.75
CA LEU A 134 -23.26 -14.07 3.13
C LEU A 134 -23.43 -14.54 4.60
N PRO A 135 -22.99 -15.77 4.93
CA PRO A 135 -22.92 -16.22 6.31
C PRO A 135 -22.03 -15.30 7.16
N ALA A 136 -22.36 -15.14 8.44
CA ALA A 136 -21.60 -14.30 9.37
C ALA A 136 -20.12 -14.70 9.43
N ASP A 137 -19.83 -16.00 9.42
CA ASP A 137 -18.45 -16.53 9.43
C ASP A 137 -17.61 -16.03 8.26
N VAL A 138 -18.25 -15.85 7.09
CA VAL A 138 -17.57 -15.34 5.89
C VAL A 138 -17.38 -13.83 6.02
N LEU A 139 -18.40 -13.10 6.46
CA LEU A 139 -18.34 -11.64 6.62
C LEU A 139 -17.31 -11.18 7.64
N ILE A 140 -17.10 -11.93 8.73
CA ILE A 140 -16.10 -11.60 9.77
C ILE A 140 -14.66 -11.72 9.25
N ARG A 141 -14.44 -12.59 8.26
CA ARG A 141 -13.12 -12.85 7.67
C ARG A 141 -12.81 -11.95 6.48
N LEU A 142 -13.84 -11.59 5.70
CA LEU A 142 -13.67 -10.68 4.58
C LEU A 142 -13.43 -9.24 5.05
N PRO A 143 -12.69 -8.43 4.28
CA PRO A 143 -12.59 -7.00 4.55
C PRO A 143 -13.98 -6.36 4.49
N MET A 144 -14.22 -5.35 5.30
CA MET A 144 -15.48 -4.60 5.25
C MET A 144 -15.69 -4.03 3.84
N PRO A 145 -16.85 -4.26 3.20
CA PRO A 145 -17.11 -3.68 1.90
C PRO A 145 -17.07 -2.15 2.01
N PRO A 146 -16.45 -1.45 1.06
CA PRO A 146 -16.39 0.00 1.06
C PRO A 146 -17.79 0.63 1.04
N ALA A 147 -17.88 1.90 1.43
CA ALA A 147 -19.16 2.61 1.43
C ALA A 147 -19.86 2.50 0.07
N GLY A 148 -21.17 2.23 0.10
CA GLY A 148 -21.98 2.05 -1.10
C GLY A 148 -21.75 0.71 -1.83
N HIS A 149 -21.10 -0.26 -1.20
CA HIS A 149 -20.93 -1.61 -1.75
C HIS A 149 -21.44 -2.68 -0.78
N GLU A 150 -21.82 -3.84 -1.32
CA GLU A 150 -22.19 -5.01 -0.53
C GLU A 150 -21.69 -6.29 -1.17
N PHE A 151 -21.42 -7.30 -0.32
CA PHE A 151 -21.20 -8.66 -0.78
C PHE A 151 -22.53 -9.41 -0.85
N VAL A 152 -22.81 -10.04 -1.98
CA VAL A 152 -24.01 -10.84 -2.18
C VAL A 152 -23.65 -12.18 -2.80
N ARG A 153 -24.32 -13.24 -2.37
CA ARG A 153 -24.20 -14.55 -3.03
C ARG A 153 -25.31 -14.72 -4.05
N VAL A 154 -24.94 -15.11 -5.26
CA VAL A 154 -25.85 -15.41 -6.37
C VAL A 154 -25.51 -16.79 -6.90
N ALA A 155 -26.42 -17.75 -6.73
CA ALA A 155 -26.16 -19.16 -7.02
C ALA A 155 -24.81 -19.61 -6.42
N SER A 156 -23.90 -20.13 -7.24
CA SER A 156 -22.56 -20.61 -6.88
C SER A 156 -21.48 -19.54 -6.91
N ASP A 157 -21.83 -18.25 -6.87
CA ASP A 157 -20.88 -17.14 -6.98
C ASP A 157 -21.09 -16.14 -5.83
N ILE A 158 -20.02 -15.45 -5.45
CA ILE A 158 -20.07 -14.28 -4.55
C ILE A 158 -19.69 -13.05 -5.34
N LEU A 159 -20.51 -12.01 -5.27
CA LEU A 159 -20.35 -10.76 -6.00
C LEU A 159 -20.09 -9.63 -5.01
N LEU A 160 -19.18 -8.74 -5.38
CA LEU A 160 -19.10 -7.39 -4.83
C LEU A 160 -19.91 -6.50 -5.76
N ILE A 161 -20.99 -5.89 -5.26
CA ILE A 161 -21.86 -5.02 -6.05
C ILE A 161 -21.94 -3.61 -5.48
N ALA A 162 -22.13 -2.62 -6.36
CA ALA A 162 -22.48 -1.27 -5.94
C ALA A 162 -23.97 -1.20 -5.55
N VAL A 163 -24.23 -0.67 -4.36
CA VAL A 163 -25.58 -0.44 -3.83
C VAL A 163 -26.29 0.61 -4.69
N GLY A 164 -27.58 0.38 -4.97
CA GLY A 164 -28.40 1.27 -5.81
C GLY A 164 -28.40 0.89 -7.28
N THR A 165 -27.23 0.79 -7.92
CA THR A 165 -27.12 0.40 -9.35
C THR A 165 -27.06 -1.11 -9.56
N SER A 166 -26.75 -1.87 -8.51
CA SER A 166 -26.48 -3.31 -8.58
C SER A 166 -25.35 -3.67 -9.56
N MET A 167 -24.46 -2.72 -9.88
CA MET A 167 -23.33 -2.95 -10.76
C MET A 167 -22.40 -4.00 -10.16
N VAL A 168 -22.09 -5.07 -10.90
CA VAL A 168 -21.13 -6.08 -10.46
C VAL A 168 -19.71 -5.54 -10.63
N ILE A 169 -19.00 -5.36 -9.52
CA ILE A 169 -17.66 -4.77 -9.52
C ILE A 169 -16.59 -5.85 -9.59
N ASP A 170 -16.76 -6.93 -8.83
CA ASP A 170 -15.90 -8.10 -8.84
C ASP A 170 -16.66 -9.34 -8.37
N ALA A 171 -16.11 -10.53 -8.62
CA ALA A 171 -16.73 -11.78 -8.26
C ALA A 171 -15.75 -12.90 -7.93
N VAL A 172 -16.16 -13.78 -7.02
CA VAL A 172 -15.60 -15.11 -6.81
C VAL A 172 -16.55 -16.11 -7.41
N GLU A 173 -16.13 -16.70 -8.53
CA GLU A 173 -16.94 -17.63 -9.31
C GLU A 173 -16.64 -19.08 -8.94
N ASP A 174 -17.64 -19.93 -9.18
CA ASP A 174 -17.57 -21.39 -9.05
C ASP A 174 -17.13 -21.86 -7.66
N LEU A 175 -17.94 -21.55 -6.64
CA LEU A 175 -17.69 -21.97 -5.25
C LEU A 175 -17.54 -23.49 -5.06
N GLY A 176 -18.02 -24.30 -6.01
CA GLY A 176 -18.04 -25.76 -5.93
C GLY A 176 -16.89 -26.47 -6.64
N ARG A 177 -15.88 -25.74 -7.12
CA ARG A 177 -14.75 -26.29 -7.88
C ARG A 177 -13.48 -26.45 -7.05
#